data_AF-A0A554J4M3-F1
#
_entry.id   AF-A0A554J4M3-F1
#
_cell.length_a   1.000
_cell.length_b   1.000
_cell.length_c   1.000
_cell.angle_alpha   90.00
_cell.angle_beta   90.00
_cell.angle_gamma   90.00
#
_symmetry.space_group_name_H-M   'P 1'
#
loop_
_entity.id
_entity.type
_entity.pdbx_description
1 polymer ?
#
loop_
_entity_poly.entity_id
_entity_poly.type
_entity_poly.pdbx_seq_one_letter_code
_entity_poly.pdbx_strand_id
1 'polypeptide(L)'
;MRTWGISLVLLIALIAIANIYSIGKDVSKEIGTFPDGRMVSVETYVQQNISELSPLKEVLGGKYYVTEIYASGGSGIVHYEDGHVAHAADFTYTIHSDVGITIDSFVLRF
;
A
#
# COMPACT_ATOMS: atom_id res chain seq x y z
N MET A 1 10.11 -30.67 -42.01
CA MET A 1 10.50 -30.08 -40.72
C MET A 1 9.89 -28.69 -40.65
N ARG A 2 8.91 -28.49 -39.77
CA ARG A 2 8.13 -27.25 -39.64
C ARG A 2 8.63 -26.55 -38.38
N THR A 3 9.56 -25.62 -38.52
CA THR A 3 10.09 -24.85 -37.38
C THR A 3 9.04 -23.85 -36.93
N TRP A 4 8.70 -23.92 -35.65
CA TRP A 4 7.81 -23.01 -34.96
C TRP A 4 8.55 -21.69 -34.75
N GLY A 5 8.43 -20.77 -35.71
CA GLY A 5 8.85 -19.39 -35.52
C GLY A 5 7.84 -18.67 -34.63
N ILE A 6 7.91 -18.90 -33.31
CA ILE A 6 7.26 -17.98 -32.37
C ILE A 6 7.95 -16.64 -32.62
N SER A 7 7.21 -15.74 -33.27
CA SER A 7 7.71 -14.50 -33.86
C SER A 7 8.50 -13.72 -32.82
N LEU A 8 9.76 -13.38 -33.13
CA LEU A 8 10.63 -12.51 -32.34
C LEU A 8 9.90 -11.22 -31.88
N VAL A 9 8.90 -10.79 -32.66
CA VAL A 9 8.00 -9.66 -32.37
C VAL A 9 7.15 -9.88 -31.11
N LEU A 10 6.61 -11.08 -30.88
CA LEU A 10 5.83 -11.39 -29.68
C LEU A 10 6.70 -11.44 -28.42
N LEU A 11 7.94 -11.92 -28.55
CA LEU A 11 8.90 -11.91 -27.44
C LEU A 11 9.31 -10.47 -27.07
N ILE A 12 9.58 -9.63 -28.07
CA ILE A 12 9.89 -8.20 -27.85
C ILE A 12 8.68 -7.46 -27.24
N ALA A 13 7.46 -7.74 -27.70
CA ALA A 13 6.24 -7.14 -27.14
C ALA A 13 6.02 -7.53 -25.67
N LEU A 14 6.24 -8.79 -25.31
CA LEU A 14 6.15 -9.24 -23.91
C LEU A 14 7.22 -8.60 -23.01
N ILE A 15 8.45 -8.47 -23.50
CA ILE A 15 9.52 -7.77 -22.78
C ILE A 15 9.19 -6.27 -22.61
N ALA A 16 8.63 -5.62 -23.63
CA ALA A 16 8.21 -4.23 -23.54
C ALA A 16 7.07 -4.02 -22.53
N ILE A 17 6.07 -4.90 -22.53
CA ILE A 17 4.96 -4.86 -21.55
C ILE A 17 5.48 -5.07 -20.13
N ALA A 18 6.37 -6.05 -19.91
CA ALA A 18 6.96 -6.30 -18.60
C ALA A 18 7.77 -5.10 -18.07
N ASN A 19 8.53 -4.42 -18.94
CA ASN A 19 9.28 -3.22 -18.55
C ASN A 19 8.36 -2.04 -18.21
N ILE A 20 7.24 -1.85 -18.92
CA ILE A 20 6.24 -0.83 -18.58
C ILE A 20 5.60 -1.10 -17.22
N TYR A 21 5.29 -2.37 -16.89
CA TYR A 21 4.76 -2.74 -15.58
C TYR A 21 5.75 -2.49 -14.43
N SER A 22 7.06 -2.60 -14.66
CA SER A 22 8.07 -2.30 -13.64
C SER A 22 8.23 -0.81 -13.35
N ILE A 23 8.08 0.05 -14.36
CA ILE A 23 8.24 1.51 -14.22
C ILE A 23 7.19 2.14 -13.28
N GLY A 24 6.05 1.48 -13.07
CA GLY A 24 4.99 1.97 -12.18
C GLY A 24 5.16 1.66 -10.69
N LYS A 25 6.21 0.96 -10.27
CA LYS A 25 6.34 0.45 -8.88
C LYS A 25 7.48 1.04 -8.05
N ASP A 26 8.34 1.87 -8.62
CA ASP A 26 9.42 2.53 -7.87
C ASP A 26 8.95 3.83 -7.21
N VAL A 27 7.91 3.75 -6.39
CA VAL A 27 7.70 4.75 -5.33
C VAL A 27 8.62 4.33 -4.20
N SER A 28 9.63 5.14 -3.89
CA SER A 28 10.50 4.90 -2.73
C SER A 28 9.62 4.77 -1.49
N LYS A 29 9.52 3.56 -0.94
CA LYS A 29 8.76 3.34 0.29
C LYS A 29 9.35 4.22 1.38
N GLU A 30 8.52 5.05 1.98
CA GLU A 30 8.94 5.87 3.11
C GLU A 30 8.99 4.97 4.36
N ILE A 31 10.19 4.84 4.93
CA ILE A 31 10.50 3.90 6.01
C ILE A 31 10.73 4.65 7.31
N GLY A 32 10.05 4.24 8.38
CA GLY A 32 10.36 4.65 9.74
C GLY A 32 11.18 3.61 10.48
N THR A 33 12.06 4.08 11.36
CA THR A 33 12.87 3.24 12.26
C THR A 33 12.35 3.39 13.68
N PHE A 34 11.97 2.28 14.29
CA PHE A 34 11.47 2.22 15.67
C PHE A 34 12.63 2.08 16.68
N PRO A 35 12.41 2.40 17.97
CA PRO A 35 13.44 2.31 19.00
C PRO A 35 14.11 0.94 19.14
N ASP A 36 13.40 -0.13 18.77
CA ASP A 36 13.87 -1.52 18.79
C ASP A 36 14.67 -1.91 17.53
N GLY A 37 14.95 -0.96 16.65
CA GLY A 37 15.69 -1.16 15.40
C GLY A 37 14.84 -1.74 14.26
N ARG A 38 13.53 -1.95 14.45
CA ARG A 38 12.66 -2.37 13.36
C ARG A 38 12.49 -1.24 12.35
N MET A 39 12.56 -1.60 11.08
CA MET A 39 12.26 -0.72 9.96
C MET A 39 10.93 -1.13 9.34
N VAL A 40 9.98 -0.21 9.26
CA VAL A 40 8.64 -0.47 8.74
C VAL A 40 8.26 0.63 7.76
N SER A 41 7.67 0.26 6.63
CA SER A 41 7.12 1.25 5.69
C SER A 41 5.82 1.83 6.21
N VAL A 42 5.49 3.06 5.83
CA VAL A 42 4.20 3.68 6.18
C VAL A 42 3.01 2.80 5.78
N GLU A 43 3.06 2.22 4.58
CA GLU A 43 2.02 1.31 4.08
C GLU A 43 1.85 0.08 5.00
N THR A 44 2.96 -0.53 5.42
CA THR A 44 2.93 -1.68 6.33
C THR A 44 2.41 -1.28 7.70
N TYR A 45 2.78 -0.10 8.20
CA TYR A 45 2.28 0.40 9.48
C TYR A 45 0.76 0.60 9.42
N VAL A 46 0.24 1.27 8.39
CA VAL A 46 -1.20 1.45 8.22
C VAL A 46 -1.90 0.10 8.08
N GLN A 47 -1.35 -0.83 7.29
CA GLN A 47 -1.92 -2.18 7.14
C GLN A 47 -2.02 -2.94 8.46
N GLN A 48 -1.02 -2.85 9.32
CA GLN A 48 -0.99 -3.55 10.60
C GLN A 48 -1.90 -2.93 11.66
N ASN A 49 -2.21 -1.63 11.52
CA ASN A 49 -2.95 -0.86 12.53
C ASN A 49 -4.32 -0.36 12.04
N ILE A 50 -4.78 -0.79 10.86
CA ILE A 50 -5.99 -0.24 10.21
C ILE A 50 -7.26 -0.30 11.08
N SER A 51 -7.42 -1.37 11.87
CA SER A 51 -8.51 -1.52 12.83
C SER A 51 -8.51 -0.47 13.95
N GLU A 52 -7.33 0.02 14.32
CA GLU A 52 -7.16 1.04 15.36
C GLU A 52 -7.25 2.45 14.77
N LEU A 53 -6.75 2.63 13.55
CA LEU A 53 -6.76 3.91 12.83
C LEU A 53 -8.16 4.31 12.35
N SER A 54 -9.00 3.34 11.98
CA SER A 54 -10.35 3.61 11.50
C SER A 54 -11.24 4.24 12.60
N PRO A 55 -11.94 5.35 12.32
CA PRO A 55 -12.89 5.94 13.27
C PRO A 55 -14.19 5.13 13.38
N LEU A 56 -14.46 4.24 12.42
CA LEU A 56 -15.58 3.30 12.45
C LEU A 56 -15.11 1.93 12.93
N LYS A 57 -16.01 1.20 13.58
CA LYS A 57 -15.77 -0.16 14.08
C LYS A 57 -16.18 -1.21 13.06
N GLU A 58 -15.45 -2.32 13.06
CA GLU A 58 -15.82 -3.50 12.28
C GLU A 58 -17.17 -4.08 12.74
N VAL A 59 -17.85 -4.76 11.83
CA VAL A 59 -19.13 -5.40 12.09
C VAL A 59 -19.02 -6.93 12.03
N LEU A 60 -19.97 -7.61 12.70
CA LEU A 60 -20.16 -9.06 12.62
C LEU A 60 -18.92 -9.92 12.93
N GLY A 61 -17.99 -9.40 13.73
CA GLY A 61 -16.77 -10.11 14.10
C GLY A 61 -15.68 -10.10 13.01
N GLY A 62 -15.84 -9.30 11.96
CA GLY A 62 -14.79 -9.04 10.97
C GLY A 62 -13.60 -8.27 11.56
N LYS A 63 -12.51 -8.23 10.80
CA LYS A 63 -11.35 -7.38 11.07
C LYS A 63 -11.02 -6.60 9.81
N TYR A 64 -10.77 -5.31 9.97
CA TYR A 64 -10.37 -4.49 8.84
C TYR A 64 -9.04 -5.00 8.29
N TYR A 65 -8.96 -5.08 6.97
CA TYR A 65 -7.72 -5.27 6.23
C TYR A 65 -7.66 -4.29 5.08
N VAL A 66 -6.44 -3.89 4.73
CA VAL A 66 -6.18 -2.97 3.62
C VAL A 66 -6.28 -3.71 2.29
N THR A 67 -7.06 -3.17 1.36
CA THR A 67 -7.22 -3.68 -0.02
C THR A 67 -6.33 -2.91 -0.99
N GLU A 68 -6.13 -1.61 -0.78
CA GLU A 68 -5.24 -0.76 -1.57
C GLU A 68 -4.70 0.38 -0.70
N ILE A 69 -3.45 0.76 -0.90
CA ILE A 69 -2.84 1.88 -0.17
C ILE A 69 -1.79 2.57 -1.03
N TYR A 70 -1.76 3.89 -0.93
CA TYR A 70 -0.72 4.74 -1.48
C TYR A 70 -0.30 5.76 -0.43
N ALA A 71 1.00 5.89 -0.20
CA ALA A 71 1.57 6.86 0.72
C ALA A 71 2.78 7.55 0.08
N SER A 72 2.77 8.88 0.07
CA SER A 72 3.90 9.68 -0.38
C SER A 72 3.84 11.11 0.17
N GLY A 73 5.00 11.67 0.51
CA GLY A 73 5.14 13.06 0.88
C GLY A 73 4.40 13.45 2.15
N GLY A 74 4.30 12.54 3.12
CA GLY A 74 3.60 12.77 4.40
C GLY A 74 2.07 12.64 4.32
N SER A 75 1.54 12.15 3.20
CA SER A 75 0.11 11.95 2.98
C SER A 75 -0.17 10.63 2.28
N GLY A 76 -1.37 10.10 2.43
CA GLY A 76 -1.77 8.88 1.75
C GLY A 76 -3.27 8.68 1.68
N ILE A 77 -3.65 7.71 0.86
CA ILE A 77 -5.02 7.20 0.76
C ILE A 77 -4.98 5.70 1.01
N VAL A 78 -5.96 5.22 1.77
CA VAL A 78 -6.12 3.79 2.06
C VAL A 78 -7.56 3.36 1.77
N HIS A 79 -7.69 2.23 1.08
CA HIS A 79 -8.92 1.48 0.92
C HIS A 79 -8.85 0.23 1.80
N TYR A 80 -9.91 -0.04 2.54
CA TYR A 80 -9.94 -1.13 3.50
C TYR A 80 -11.36 -1.62 3.74
N GLU A 81 -11.49 -2.87 4.17
CA GLU A 81 -12.79 -3.51 4.40
C GLU A 81 -12.70 -4.59 5.49
N ASP A 82 -13.84 -4.98 6.07
CA ASP A 82 -13.94 -6.05 7.08
C ASP A 82 -14.65 -7.32 6.55
N GLY A 83 -14.84 -7.39 5.23
CA GLY A 83 -15.62 -8.42 4.54
C GLY A 83 -17.12 -8.12 4.43
N HIS A 84 -17.63 -7.06 5.09
CA HIS A 84 -19.03 -6.64 5.01
C HIS A 84 -19.18 -5.19 4.53
N VAL A 85 -18.30 -4.30 5.00
CA VAL A 85 -18.30 -2.88 4.66
C VAL A 85 -16.92 -2.46 4.18
N ALA A 86 -16.88 -1.70 3.09
CA ALA A 86 -15.67 -1.11 2.53
C ALA A 86 -15.64 0.40 2.77
N HIS A 87 -14.45 0.92 3.05
CA HIS A 87 -14.18 2.32 3.32
C HIS A 87 -12.94 2.80 2.55
N ALA A 88 -12.87 4.11 2.36
CA ALA A 88 -11.68 4.81 1.93
C ALA A 88 -11.40 5.97 2.88
N ALA A 89 -10.13 6.24 3.15
CA ALA A 89 -9.72 7.35 4.01
C ALA A 89 -8.47 8.04 3.47
N ASP A 90 -8.43 9.36 3.66
CA ASP A 90 -7.21 10.15 3.58
C ASP A 90 -6.49 10.11 4.93
N PHE A 91 -5.16 10.01 4.91
CA PHE A 91 -4.36 10.11 6.11
C PHE A 91 -3.12 10.96 5.89
N THR A 92 -2.61 11.55 6.98
CA THR A 92 -1.30 12.22 7.01
C THR A 92 -0.41 11.54 8.03
N TYR A 93 0.89 11.61 7.82
CA TYR A 93 1.84 10.93 8.70
C TYR A 93 3.15 11.69 8.82
N THR A 94 3.83 11.43 9.94
CA THR A 94 5.18 11.91 10.24
C THR A 94 6.09 10.72 10.55
N ILE A 95 7.29 10.74 9.99
CA ILE A 95 8.35 9.78 10.30
C ILE A 95 9.33 10.43 11.27
N HIS A 96 9.41 9.88 12.47
CA HIS A 96 10.33 10.27 13.51
C HIS A 96 11.52 9.31 13.53
N SER A 97 12.72 9.85 13.76
CA SER A 97 13.95 9.05 13.82
C SER A 97 14.05 8.17 15.08
N ASP A 98 13.30 8.50 16.12
CA ASP A 98 13.35 7.92 17.46
C ASP A 98 12.09 7.14 17.83
N VAL A 99 10.91 7.56 17.36
CA VAL A 99 9.62 6.92 17.71
C VAL A 99 9.07 6.02 16.59
N GLY A 100 9.55 6.18 15.34
CA GLY A 100 9.02 5.48 14.17
C GLY A 100 7.95 6.31 13.44
N ILE A 101 6.83 5.69 13.09
CA ILE A 101 5.76 6.33 12.29
C ILE A 101 4.62 6.78 13.20
N THR A 102 4.10 7.99 12.97
CA THR A 102 2.86 8.49 13.59
C THR A 102 1.88 8.89 12.49
N ILE A 103 0.62 8.49 12.66
CA ILE A 103 -0.49 8.94 11.81
C ILE A 103 -1.14 10.16 12.46
N ASP A 104 -0.98 11.32 11.84
CA ASP A 104 -1.40 12.60 12.40
C ASP A 104 -2.90 12.87 12.16
N SER A 105 -3.42 12.36 11.05
CA SER A 105 -4.86 12.47 10.72
C SER A 105 -5.33 11.24 9.95
N PHE A 106 -6.61 10.90 10.11
CA PHE A 106 -7.28 9.81 9.39
C PHE A 106 -8.75 10.19 9.17
N VAL A 107 -9.12 10.50 7.93
CA VAL A 107 -10.42 11.09 7.58
C VAL A 107 -11.09 10.26 6.51
N LEU A 108 -12.30 9.78 6.81
CA LEU A 108 -13.11 9.01 5.87
C LEU A 108 -13.57 9.84 4.67
N ARG A 109 -13.54 9.21 3.49
CA ARG A 109 -14.21 9.71 2.28
C ARG A 109 -15.62 9.15 2.24
N PHE A 110 -16.61 10.04 2.05
CA PHE A 110 -18.03 9.72 1.92
C PHE A 110 -18.55 10.08 0.53
#